data_AF-A0A972VDS2-F1
#
_entry.id   AF-A0A972VDS2-F1
#
_cell.length_a   1.000
_cell.length_b   1.000
_cell.length_c   1.000
_cell.angle_alpha   90.00
_cell.angle_beta   90.00
_cell.angle_gamma   90.00
#
_symmetry.space_group_name_H-M   'P 1'
#
loop_
_entity.id
_entity.type
_entity.pdbx_description
1 polymer ?
#
loop_
_entity_poly.entity_id
_entity_poly.type
_entity_poly.pdbx_seq_one_letter_code
_entity_poly.pdbx_strand_id
1 'polypeptide(L)'
;MVERLTYLIFIVLVVSLGGNVQAQTATWTDATEDHDWFTLDNWSEFPGLDHWAKIRNGAPGVTITQEGAVARRVHIGYDADSALTVDGGTLLIGSDDLLIGKNGGSATLNMISGTIDIERDLEVAGGDPGVLNMHGGTIIVGDDFEIPESDGSIADVNLYGGTIILDGSYDGGNEFRMYEGGSMNITGGTLIIDGNEVSDIQGFIENGWITPYPGHGGTLQLDYDDVNDTTTLKALSHLEPYPADAGLAEPGTIELSWTLPDPCVPGQSVPVDVYFTDNLQELKNFINPTSFRILSNQNATSKTMQIQANKQYYWAIDTYQGTDNDPVWGPIFSFFSGKLPPQVNAGDDIATWLDNDAAEVSVSASVEDSDPTTSVWILVSEPNDPNAPDAVIADPTALNTTITLSALGEYILQLEADNGDKMGLDTLTINVYNDQCSAAKS
;
A
#
# COMPACT_ATOMS: atom_id res chain seq x y z
N MET A 1 12.53 8.62 -80.82
CA MET A 1 12.62 10.08 -80.63
C MET A 1 12.85 10.32 -79.15
N VAL A 2 13.76 11.21 -78.83
CA VAL A 2 14.50 11.39 -77.57
C VAL A 2 13.65 12.01 -76.44
N GLU A 3 13.91 11.54 -75.21
CA GLU A 3 13.78 12.14 -73.85
C GLU A 3 12.66 13.14 -73.48
N ARG A 4 12.07 12.99 -72.29
CA ARG A 4 12.57 13.62 -71.04
C ARG A 4 11.71 13.30 -69.81
N LEU A 5 12.42 13.16 -68.70
CA LEU A 5 12.02 13.03 -67.30
C LEU A 5 11.27 14.28 -66.79
N THR A 6 10.25 14.12 -65.94
CA THR A 6 9.87 15.15 -64.96
C THR A 6 9.28 14.50 -63.71
N TYR A 7 9.92 14.75 -62.57
CA TYR A 7 9.50 14.42 -61.21
C TYR A 7 8.17 15.10 -60.84
N LEU A 8 7.31 14.41 -60.08
CA LEU A 8 6.34 15.08 -59.21
C LEU A 8 6.43 14.46 -57.81
N ILE A 9 6.99 15.25 -56.90
CA ILE A 9 6.97 15.04 -55.46
C ILE A 9 5.58 15.45 -54.98
N PHE A 10 4.82 14.51 -54.39
CA PHE A 10 3.62 14.85 -53.61
C PHE A 10 4.04 15.03 -52.16
N ILE A 11 4.15 16.29 -51.72
CA ILE A 11 4.12 16.65 -50.30
C ILE A 11 2.65 16.55 -49.89
N VAL A 12 2.31 15.52 -49.12
CA VAL A 12 1.05 15.49 -48.37
C VAL A 12 1.28 16.32 -47.12
N LEU A 13 0.77 17.54 -47.15
CA LEU A 13 0.66 18.40 -45.98
C LEU A 13 -0.48 17.84 -45.13
N VAL A 14 -0.17 16.95 -44.17
CA VAL A 14 -1.11 16.58 -43.12
C VAL A 14 -1.21 17.79 -42.19
N VAL A 15 -2.21 18.62 -42.45
CA VAL A 15 -2.69 19.59 -41.47
C VAL A 15 -3.35 18.75 -40.37
N SER A 16 -2.63 18.51 -39.28
CA SER A 16 -3.26 18.08 -38.02
C SER A 16 -4.12 19.24 -37.56
N LEU A 17 -5.40 19.21 -37.93
CA LEU A 17 -6.44 19.93 -37.22
C LEU A 17 -6.42 19.37 -35.80
N GLY A 18 -5.65 20.01 -34.92
CA GLY A 18 -5.81 19.88 -33.48
C GLY A 18 -7.18 20.41 -33.11
N GLY A 19 -8.21 19.58 -33.30
CA GLY A 19 -9.46 19.78 -32.60
C GLY A 19 -9.15 19.57 -31.13
N ASN A 20 -9.51 20.54 -30.29
CA ASN A 20 -9.60 20.31 -28.86
C ASN A 20 -10.65 19.20 -28.68
N VAL A 21 -10.20 17.95 -28.51
CA VAL A 21 -11.09 16.86 -28.10
C VAL A 21 -11.41 17.16 -26.64
N GLN A 22 -12.55 17.78 -26.39
CA GLN A 22 -13.05 17.90 -25.02
C GLN A 22 -13.40 16.48 -24.55
N ALA A 23 -13.02 16.17 -23.31
CA ALA A 23 -13.42 14.91 -22.69
C ALA A 23 -14.95 14.76 -22.75
N GLN A 24 -15.41 13.54 -23.03
CA GLN A 24 -16.83 13.22 -22.95
C GLN A 24 -17.26 13.19 -21.48
N THR A 25 -18.55 13.32 -21.19
CA THR A 25 -19.03 13.32 -19.80
C THR A 25 -20.01 12.17 -19.59
N ALA A 26 -19.65 11.27 -18.70
CA ALA A 26 -20.52 10.21 -18.20
C ALA A 26 -21.04 10.63 -16.82
N THR A 27 -22.34 10.86 -16.68
CA THR A 27 -22.91 11.33 -15.42
C THR A 27 -23.71 10.23 -14.74
N TRP A 28 -23.42 9.97 -13.47
CA TRP A 28 -24.19 9.02 -12.68
C TRP A 28 -25.62 9.51 -12.47
N THR A 29 -26.57 8.60 -12.67
CA THR A 29 -28.01 8.82 -12.55
C THR A 29 -28.67 7.89 -11.54
N ASP A 30 -28.05 6.75 -11.25
CA ASP A 30 -28.59 5.71 -10.35
C ASP A 30 -30.01 5.26 -10.74
N ALA A 31 -30.33 5.24 -12.04
CA ALA A 31 -31.71 5.07 -12.50
C ALA A 31 -32.34 3.71 -12.13
N THR A 32 -31.52 2.69 -11.91
CA THR A 32 -31.97 1.35 -11.51
C THR A 32 -31.91 1.12 -10.00
N GLU A 33 -31.27 2.03 -9.24
CA GLU A 33 -31.04 1.94 -7.79
C GLU A 33 -30.28 0.68 -7.35
N ASP A 34 -29.58 -0.01 -8.25
CA ASP A 34 -28.71 -1.16 -7.91
C ASP A 34 -27.30 -0.74 -7.46
N HIS A 35 -26.97 0.56 -7.64
CA HIS A 35 -25.69 1.18 -7.31
C HIS A 35 -24.47 0.58 -8.03
N ASP A 36 -24.65 -0.23 -9.06
CA ASP A 36 -23.56 -0.92 -9.75
C ASP A 36 -22.96 -0.03 -10.85
N TRP A 37 -21.64 0.18 -10.81
CA TRP A 37 -20.89 0.88 -11.87
C TRP A 37 -21.19 0.31 -13.25
N PHE A 38 -21.35 -1.01 -13.36
CA PHE A 38 -21.45 -1.73 -14.63
C PHE A 38 -22.86 -1.75 -15.22
N THR A 39 -23.87 -1.26 -14.49
CA THR A 39 -25.23 -1.13 -15.02
C THR A 39 -25.31 0.09 -15.94
N LEU A 40 -25.36 -0.17 -17.25
CA LEU A 40 -25.41 0.85 -18.31
C LEU A 40 -26.49 1.93 -18.06
N ASP A 41 -27.67 1.50 -17.61
CA ASP A 41 -28.82 2.38 -17.39
C ASP A 41 -28.60 3.38 -16.24
N ASN A 42 -27.61 3.16 -15.36
CA ASN A 42 -27.28 4.09 -14.30
C ASN A 42 -26.45 5.28 -14.76
N TRP A 43 -26.00 5.31 -16.01
CA TRP A 43 -25.22 6.40 -16.55
C TRP A 43 -25.94 7.13 -17.69
N SER A 44 -25.73 8.45 -17.79
CA SER A 44 -26.16 9.21 -18.97
C SER A 44 -25.51 8.70 -20.26
N GLU A 45 -24.28 8.22 -20.12
CA GLU A 45 -23.48 7.51 -21.10
C GLU A 45 -22.49 6.66 -20.30
N PHE A 46 -22.23 5.42 -20.73
CA PHE A 46 -21.34 4.54 -19.98
C PHE A 46 -19.89 5.04 -19.99
N PRO A 47 -19.22 5.15 -18.83
CA PRO A 47 -17.84 5.61 -18.75
C PRO A 47 -16.86 4.74 -19.55
N GLY A 48 -15.93 5.41 -20.23
CA GLY A 48 -14.76 4.86 -20.90
C GLY A 48 -13.53 5.75 -20.68
N LEU A 49 -12.39 5.38 -21.26
CA LEU A 49 -11.12 6.13 -21.14
C LEU A 49 -11.14 7.53 -21.79
N ASP A 50 -12.23 7.91 -22.47
CA ASP A 50 -12.44 9.26 -23.00
C ASP A 50 -13.36 10.11 -22.12
N HIS A 51 -13.91 9.54 -21.04
CA HIS A 51 -14.98 10.13 -20.25
C HIS A 51 -14.52 10.64 -18.90
N TRP A 52 -14.97 11.84 -18.55
CA TRP A 52 -15.07 12.27 -17.16
C TRP A 52 -16.31 11.62 -16.54
N ALA A 53 -16.09 10.66 -15.65
CA ALA A 53 -17.14 10.07 -14.84
C ALA A 53 -17.48 11.00 -13.69
N LYS A 54 -18.70 11.54 -13.68
CA LYS A 54 -19.21 12.46 -12.65
C LYS A 54 -20.21 11.73 -11.77
N ILE A 55 -19.78 11.37 -10.57
CA ILE A 55 -20.58 10.68 -9.56
C ILE A 55 -21.25 11.74 -8.68
N ARG A 56 -22.58 11.65 -8.59
CA ARG A 56 -23.46 12.63 -7.94
C ARG A 56 -24.74 11.93 -7.46
N ASN A 57 -25.73 12.65 -6.93
CA ASN A 57 -27.04 12.15 -6.48
C ASN A 57 -27.06 11.43 -5.12
N GLY A 58 -26.19 11.81 -4.19
CA GLY A 58 -26.19 11.33 -2.81
C GLY A 58 -25.52 9.97 -2.63
N ALA A 59 -25.49 9.52 -1.38
CA ALA A 59 -25.08 8.19 -0.97
C ALA A 59 -26.26 7.20 -1.10
N PRO A 60 -26.03 5.89 -1.38
CA PRO A 60 -24.74 5.20 -1.30
C PRO A 60 -23.81 5.42 -2.50
N GLY A 61 -24.29 6.05 -3.57
CA GLY A 61 -23.49 6.39 -4.74
C GLY A 61 -23.18 5.16 -5.60
N VAL A 62 -21.95 5.07 -6.11
CA VAL A 62 -21.52 3.98 -7.01
C VAL A 62 -20.78 2.90 -6.23
N THR A 63 -20.93 1.65 -6.64
CA THR A 63 -20.21 0.48 -6.13
C THR A 63 -19.51 -0.26 -7.27
N ILE A 64 -18.24 -0.63 -7.06
CA ILE A 64 -17.45 -1.49 -7.95
C ILE A 64 -17.10 -2.78 -7.20
N THR A 65 -17.56 -3.92 -7.71
CA THR A 65 -17.33 -5.26 -7.12
C THR A 65 -16.63 -6.23 -8.07
N GLN A 66 -16.33 -5.80 -9.30
CA GLN A 66 -15.68 -6.61 -10.32
C GLN A 66 -14.69 -5.77 -11.14
N GLU A 67 -13.78 -6.44 -11.84
CA GLU A 67 -12.74 -5.81 -12.64
C GLU A 67 -13.29 -5.06 -13.87
N GLY A 68 -12.57 -4.04 -14.30
CA GLY A 68 -12.76 -3.39 -15.60
C GLY A 68 -13.53 -2.08 -15.60
N ALA A 69 -13.74 -1.45 -14.45
CA ALA A 69 -14.23 -0.07 -14.43
C ALA A 69 -13.13 0.84 -14.98
N VAL A 70 -13.48 1.73 -15.89
CA VAL A 70 -12.54 2.63 -16.55
C VAL A 70 -13.13 4.02 -16.71
N ALA A 71 -12.28 5.04 -16.58
CA ALA A 71 -12.61 6.42 -16.92
C ALA A 71 -11.36 7.17 -17.35
N ARG A 72 -11.52 8.30 -18.05
CA ARG A 72 -10.42 9.27 -18.19
C ARG A 72 -10.08 9.89 -16.85
N ARG A 73 -11.12 10.39 -16.17
CA ARG A 73 -11.10 11.14 -14.91
C ARG A 73 -12.32 10.73 -14.10
N VAL A 74 -12.21 10.68 -12.78
CA VAL A 74 -13.37 10.43 -11.90
C VAL A 74 -13.54 11.59 -10.94
N HIS A 75 -14.75 12.13 -10.87
CA HIS A 75 -15.14 13.09 -9.85
C HIS A 75 -16.21 12.45 -8.97
N ILE A 76 -15.95 12.36 -7.67
CA ILE A 76 -16.92 11.95 -6.68
C ILE A 76 -17.50 13.21 -6.03
N GLY A 77 -18.83 13.29 -5.97
CA GLY A 77 -19.52 14.45 -5.39
C GLY A 77 -19.48 15.68 -6.29
N TYR A 78 -19.76 15.54 -7.60
CA TYR A 78 -19.75 16.67 -8.54
C TYR A 78 -21.09 17.45 -8.50
N ASP A 79 -21.05 18.73 -8.12
CA ASP A 79 -22.20 19.67 -7.94
C ASP A 79 -23.25 19.23 -6.90
N ALA A 80 -23.12 18.04 -6.33
CA ALA A 80 -23.99 17.47 -5.32
C ALA A 80 -23.25 16.35 -4.58
N ASP A 81 -23.56 16.15 -3.31
CA ASP A 81 -22.90 15.14 -2.48
C ASP A 81 -23.02 13.74 -3.09
N SER A 82 -22.00 12.87 -2.93
CA SER A 82 -22.09 11.47 -3.33
C SER A 82 -20.99 10.59 -2.72
N ALA A 83 -20.95 9.32 -3.10
CA ALA A 83 -19.94 8.37 -2.65
C ALA A 83 -19.53 7.40 -3.77
N LEU A 84 -18.34 6.81 -3.61
CA LEU A 84 -17.88 5.66 -4.38
C LEU A 84 -17.41 4.58 -3.38
N THR A 85 -17.79 3.34 -3.63
CA THR A 85 -17.31 2.16 -2.89
C THR A 85 -16.61 1.20 -3.84
N VAL A 86 -15.41 0.75 -3.50
CA VAL A 86 -14.71 -0.33 -4.21
C VAL A 86 -14.51 -1.50 -3.26
N ASP A 87 -15.05 -2.66 -3.64
CA ASP A 87 -15.01 -3.89 -2.86
C ASP A 87 -14.66 -5.08 -3.77
N GLY A 88 -13.39 -5.12 -4.17
CA GLY A 88 -12.73 -6.26 -4.81
C GLY A 88 -12.35 -6.01 -6.27
N GLY A 89 -13.13 -5.20 -6.98
CA GLY A 89 -12.92 -4.89 -8.39
C GLY A 89 -11.76 -3.94 -8.69
N THR A 90 -11.67 -3.51 -9.95
CA THR A 90 -10.64 -2.55 -10.40
C THR A 90 -11.26 -1.32 -11.04
N LEU A 91 -10.69 -0.15 -10.73
CA LEU A 91 -10.96 1.12 -11.37
C LEU A 91 -9.66 1.68 -11.96
N LEU A 92 -9.59 1.80 -13.28
CA LEU A 92 -8.50 2.49 -13.96
C LEU A 92 -8.92 3.90 -14.38
N ILE A 93 -8.16 4.89 -13.95
CA ILE A 93 -8.31 6.31 -14.30
C ILE A 93 -7.13 6.66 -15.19
N GLY A 94 -7.32 6.41 -16.49
CA GLY A 94 -6.19 6.14 -17.38
C GLY A 94 -5.57 7.35 -18.06
N SER A 95 -5.97 8.59 -17.77
CA SER A 95 -5.17 9.73 -18.24
C SER A 95 -5.28 11.05 -17.46
N ASP A 96 -5.76 10.96 -16.23
CA ASP A 96 -6.26 12.12 -15.50
C ASP A 96 -6.49 11.76 -14.02
N ASP A 97 -7.11 12.68 -13.29
CA ASP A 97 -7.13 12.69 -11.83
C ASP A 97 -8.33 11.93 -11.22
N LEU A 98 -8.20 11.53 -9.95
CA LEU A 98 -9.32 11.16 -9.07
C LEU A 98 -9.59 12.30 -8.09
N LEU A 99 -10.78 12.90 -8.18
CA LEU A 99 -11.17 14.02 -7.31
C LEU A 99 -12.30 13.61 -6.36
N ILE A 100 -12.10 13.84 -5.07
CA ILE A 100 -13.08 13.53 -4.01
C ILE A 100 -13.60 14.84 -3.42
N GLY A 101 -14.79 15.27 -3.85
CA GLY A 101 -15.43 16.51 -3.40
C GLY A 101 -15.05 17.67 -4.32
N LYS A 102 -15.98 18.11 -5.16
CA LYS A 102 -15.72 19.11 -6.20
C LYS A 102 -16.97 19.87 -6.66
N ASN A 103 -16.80 21.14 -7.01
CA ASN A 103 -17.82 22.01 -7.63
C ASN A 103 -19.12 22.18 -6.81
N GLY A 104 -19.01 22.23 -5.49
CA GLY A 104 -20.13 22.43 -4.57
C GLY A 104 -20.73 21.14 -3.99
N GLY A 105 -20.15 19.98 -4.28
CA GLY A 105 -20.57 18.69 -3.70
C GLY A 105 -19.48 18.08 -2.83
N SER A 106 -19.88 17.53 -1.68
CA SER A 106 -18.97 16.77 -0.80
C SER A 106 -18.90 15.30 -1.22
N ALA A 107 -17.84 14.59 -0.86
CA ALA A 107 -17.69 13.20 -1.28
C ALA A 107 -17.10 12.27 -0.23
N THR A 108 -17.43 10.99 -0.37
CA THR A 108 -16.76 9.91 0.36
C THR A 108 -16.32 8.80 -0.59
N LEU A 109 -15.04 8.46 -0.57
CA LEU A 109 -14.51 7.25 -1.17
C LEU A 109 -14.32 6.19 -0.08
N ASN A 110 -14.95 5.03 -0.24
CA ASN A 110 -14.77 3.86 0.63
C ASN A 110 -14.03 2.77 -0.15
N MET A 111 -12.78 2.52 0.22
CA MET A 111 -11.96 1.46 -0.33
C MET A 111 -11.96 0.27 0.64
N ILE A 112 -12.71 -0.78 0.31
CA ILE A 112 -12.82 -1.99 1.14
C ILE A 112 -11.77 -3.01 0.71
N SER A 113 -11.68 -3.26 -0.60
CA SER A 113 -10.72 -4.17 -1.24
C SER A 113 -10.64 -3.87 -2.75
N GLY A 114 -9.75 -4.53 -3.49
CA GLY A 114 -9.55 -4.29 -4.93
C GLY A 114 -8.45 -3.27 -5.22
N THR A 115 -8.49 -2.67 -6.41
CA THR A 115 -7.46 -1.69 -6.84
C THR A 115 -8.08 -0.47 -7.52
N ILE A 116 -7.58 0.71 -7.18
CA ILE A 116 -7.76 1.93 -7.98
C ILE A 116 -6.38 2.32 -8.53
N ASP A 117 -6.29 2.50 -9.83
CA ASP A 117 -5.08 2.88 -10.54
C ASP A 117 -5.31 4.23 -11.22
N ILE A 118 -4.52 5.23 -10.84
CA ILE A 118 -4.71 6.64 -11.18
C ILE A 118 -3.46 7.11 -11.92
N GLU A 119 -3.60 7.47 -13.20
CA GLU A 119 -2.44 7.89 -14.00
C GLU A 119 -1.83 9.19 -13.47
N ARG A 120 -2.64 10.09 -12.88
CA ARG A 120 -2.18 11.39 -12.38
C ARG A 120 -2.46 11.55 -10.88
N ASP A 121 -3.29 12.54 -10.55
CA ASP A 121 -3.38 13.07 -9.19
C ASP A 121 -4.53 12.38 -8.41
N LEU A 122 -4.30 12.14 -7.12
CA LEU A 122 -5.34 11.86 -6.15
C LEU A 122 -5.60 13.13 -5.34
N GLU A 123 -6.76 13.76 -5.52
CA GLU A 123 -7.16 14.97 -4.80
C GLU A 123 -8.26 14.64 -3.79
N VAL A 124 -7.95 14.71 -2.49
CA VAL A 124 -8.97 14.63 -1.44
C VAL A 124 -9.39 16.04 -1.10
N ALA A 125 -10.68 16.33 -1.24
CA ALA A 125 -11.24 17.67 -1.14
C ALA A 125 -10.64 18.66 -2.15
N GLY A 126 -10.81 18.34 -3.44
CA GLY A 126 -10.38 19.16 -4.59
C GLY A 126 -11.08 20.52 -4.72
N GLY A 127 -11.64 21.09 -3.65
CA GLY A 127 -12.42 22.33 -3.64
C GLY A 127 -13.65 22.30 -2.75
N ASP A 128 -14.11 21.11 -2.37
CA ASP A 128 -15.23 20.88 -1.45
C ASP A 128 -14.93 19.68 -0.55
N PRO A 129 -15.60 19.50 0.60
CA PRO A 129 -15.21 18.48 1.57
C PRO A 129 -15.12 17.05 1.00
N GLY A 130 -14.02 16.38 1.30
CA GLY A 130 -13.71 15.04 0.80
C GLY A 130 -13.25 14.12 1.91
N VAL A 131 -13.74 12.88 1.89
CA VAL A 131 -13.34 11.83 2.84
C VAL A 131 -12.87 10.61 2.08
N LEU A 132 -11.71 10.07 2.44
CA LEU A 132 -11.21 8.78 1.98
C LEU A 132 -11.15 7.82 3.17
N ASN A 133 -11.91 6.73 3.13
CA ASN A 133 -11.85 5.64 4.09
C ASN A 133 -11.27 4.40 3.44
N MET A 134 -10.09 3.95 3.90
CA MET A 134 -9.41 2.78 3.37
C MET A 134 -9.35 1.67 4.41
N HIS A 135 -10.07 0.58 4.17
CA HIS A 135 -10.08 -0.63 5.01
C HIS A 135 -9.20 -1.75 4.45
N GLY A 136 -8.83 -1.67 3.17
CA GLY A 136 -8.05 -2.67 2.46
C GLY A 136 -7.87 -2.26 0.99
N GLY A 137 -7.30 -3.16 0.20
CA GLY A 137 -7.00 -2.91 -1.22
C GLY A 137 -5.79 -1.99 -1.44
N THR A 138 -5.63 -1.55 -2.69
CA THR A 138 -4.52 -0.71 -3.12
C THR A 138 -5.03 0.48 -3.92
N ILE A 139 -4.49 1.66 -3.66
CA ILE A 139 -4.63 2.83 -4.54
C ILE A 139 -3.24 3.17 -5.06
N ILE A 140 -3.07 3.20 -6.38
CA ILE A 140 -1.82 3.57 -7.05
C ILE A 140 -2.04 4.94 -7.68
N VAL A 141 -1.10 5.85 -7.42
CA VAL A 141 -1.13 7.25 -7.86
C VAL A 141 0.15 7.52 -8.65
N GLY A 142 -0.01 7.90 -9.92
CA GLY A 142 1.09 8.12 -10.84
C GLY A 142 1.82 9.46 -10.67
N ASP A 143 1.18 10.43 -10.02
CA ASP A 143 1.66 11.80 -9.83
C ASP A 143 1.40 12.22 -8.36
N ASP A 144 0.65 13.30 -8.12
CA ASP A 144 0.55 13.89 -6.78
C ASP A 144 -0.60 13.32 -5.91
N PHE A 145 -0.40 13.32 -4.59
CA PHE A 145 -1.48 13.06 -3.61
C PHE A 145 -1.66 14.27 -2.69
N GLU A 146 -2.84 14.91 -2.76
CA GLU A 146 -3.11 16.20 -2.12
C GLU A 146 -4.24 16.18 -1.08
N ILE A 147 -4.01 16.79 0.09
CA ILE A 147 -4.92 16.78 1.26
C ILE A 147 -4.92 18.14 2.02
N PRO A 148 -5.93 19.02 1.84
CA PRO A 148 -6.75 19.16 0.64
C PRO A 148 -5.96 19.79 -0.50
N GLU A 149 -6.40 19.68 -1.75
CA GLU A 149 -5.81 20.44 -2.88
C GLU A 149 -6.06 21.96 -2.75
N SER A 150 -7.25 22.36 -2.28
CA SER A 150 -7.66 23.77 -2.22
C SER A 150 -7.75 24.29 -0.78
N ASP A 151 -7.05 25.41 -0.50
CA ASP A 151 -7.13 26.16 0.76
C ASP A 151 -8.58 26.39 1.21
N GLY A 152 -8.90 26.01 2.45
CA GLY A 152 -10.22 26.21 3.06
C GLY A 152 -11.23 25.09 2.79
N SER A 153 -10.84 24.04 2.07
CA SER A 153 -11.58 22.77 2.02
C SER A 153 -11.23 21.88 3.22
N ILE A 154 -12.06 20.89 3.51
CA ILE A 154 -11.80 19.92 4.59
C ILE A 154 -11.59 18.55 3.96
N ALA A 155 -10.40 17.99 4.17
CA ALA A 155 -10.02 16.66 3.70
C ALA A 155 -9.74 15.75 4.89
N ASP A 156 -10.41 14.60 4.95
CA ASP A 156 -10.14 13.57 5.95
C ASP A 156 -9.77 12.25 5.28
N VAL A 157 -8.52 11.82 5.46
CA VAL A 157 -8.02 10.53 4.98
C VAL A 157 -7.86 9.58 6.14
N ASN A 158 -8.52 8.43 6.08
CA ASN A 158 -8.48 7.41 7.12
C ASN A 158 -7.92 6.09 6.56
N LEU A 159 -6.63 5.85 6.83
CA LEU A 159 -5.92 4.64 6.45
C LEU A 159 -6.08 3.56 7.54
N TYR A 160 -7.27 2.96 7.59
CA TYR A 160 -7.57 1.88 8.52
C TYR A 160 -6.89 0.56 8.16
N GLY A 161 -6.61 0.36 6.87
CA GLY A 161 -5.94 -0.79 6.26
C GLY A 161 -5.59 -0.49 4.81
N GLY A 162 -4.99 -1.45 4.10
CA GLY A 162 -4.61 -1.31 2.69
C GLY A 162 -3.39 -0.41 2.47
N THR A 163 -3.08 -0.14 1.20
CA THR A 163 -1.88 0.61 0.80
C THR A 163 -2.19 1.68 -0.24
N ILE A 164 -1.77 2.91 0.03
CA ILE A 164 -1.65 3.96 -1.00
C ILE A 164 -0.19 3.99 -1.46
N ILE A 165 0.02 3.97 -2.76
CA ILE A 165 1.33 3.99 -3.41
C ILE A 165 1.37 5.22 -4.33
N LEU A 166 2.33 6.11 -4.11
CA LEU A 166 2.74 7.14 -5.07
C LEU A 166 3.96 6.59 -5.80
N ASP A 167 3.83 6.27 -7.08
CA ASP A 167 4.88 5.56 -7.84
C ASP A 167 5.65 6.45 -8.83
N GLY A 168 5.32 7.75 -8.91
CA GLY A 168 6.02 8.74 -9.72
C GLY A 168 6.03 8.47 -11.22
N SER A 169 5.15 7.59 -11.70
CA SER A 169 5.20 7.05 -13.06
C SER A 169 4.79 8.04 -14.16
N TYR A 170 4.10 9.13 -13.84
CA TYR A 170 3.53 10.04 -14.84
C TYR A 170 4.55 11.00 -15.48
N ASP A 171 5.32 11.74 -14.67
CA ASP A 171 6.24 12.78 -15.17
C ASP A 171 7.69 12.68 -14.65
N GLY A 172 7.99 11.62 -13.90
CA GLY A 172 9.31 11.39 -13.30
C GLY A 172 9.48 12.03 -11.92
N GLY A 173 8.37 12.34 -11.25
CA GLY A 173 8.28 12.68 -9.84
C GLY A 173 6.86 12.48 -9.30
N ASN A 174 6.73 12.63 -7.99
CA ASN A 174 5.47 12.68 -7.26
C ASN A 174 5.68 13.55 -6.03
N GLU A 175 4.65 14.26 -5.59
CA GLU A 175 4.67 14.98 -4.33
C GLU A 175 3.47 14.59 -3.47
N PHE A 176 3.75 14.30 -2.21
CA PHE A 176 2.70 14.19 -1.19
C PHE A 176 2.52 15.53 -0.50
N ARG A 177 1.39 16.19 -0.74
CA ARG A 177 1.12 17.54 -0.26
C ARG A 177 -0.03 17.55 0.73
N MET A 178 0.19 18.24 1.85
CA MET A 178 -0.87 18.55 2.80
C MET A 178 -0.96 20.07 3.02
N TYR A 179 -2.18 20.56 3.23
CA TYR A 179 -2.48 21.97 3.48
C TYR A 179 -3.44 22.14 4.67
N GLU A 180 -3.66 23.39 5.09
CA GLU A 180 -4.57 23.69 6.20
C GLU A 180 -6.00 23.22 5.88
N GLY A 181 -6.59 22.44 6.80
CA GLY A 181 -7.88 21.78 6.61
C GLY A 181 -7.78 20.29 6.28
N GLY A 182 -6.56 19.78 6.06
CA GLY A 182 -6.28 18.37 5.80
C GLY A 182 -5.97 17.58 7.08
N SER A 183 -6.45 16.35 7.14
CA SER A 183 -6.08 15.37 8.15
C SER A 183 -5.85 13.98 7.54
N MET A 184 -4.88 13.25 8.08
CA MET A 184 -4.65 11.85 7.80
C MET A 184 -4.55 11.06 9.11
N ASN A 185 -5.43 10.08 9.28
CA ASN A 185 -5.40 9.15 10.39
C ASN A 185 -4.89 7.79 9.90
N ILE A 186 -3.87 7.26 10.56
CA ILE A 186 -3.29 5.96 10.19
C ILE A 186 -3.49 4.97 11.34
N THR A 187 -4.04 3.80 11.02
CA THR A 187 -4.02 2.63 11.90
C THR A 187 -3.31 1.47 11.22
N GLY A 188 -4.05 0.59 10.52
CA GLY A 188 -3.48 -0.57 9.82
C GLY A 188 -3.07 -0.27 8.38
N GLY A 189 -3.34 0.92 7.85
CA GLY A 189 -2.96 1.26 6.47
C GLY A 189 -1.49 1.67 6.35
N THR A 190 -1.00 1.65 5.11
CA THR A 190 0.37 2.06 4.77
C THR A 190 0.36 3.07 3.62
N LEU A 191 1.20 4.10 3.74
CA LEU A 191 1.53 5.01 2.65
C LEU A 191 2.96 4.70 2.18
N ILE A 192 3.13 4.50 0.88
CA ILE A 192 4.43 4.27 0.22
C ILE A 192 4.60 5.34 -0.84
N ILE A 193 5.77 5.96 -0.90
CA ILE A 193 6.08 7.06 -1.80
C ILE A 193 7.44 6.80 -2.44
N ASP A 194 7.51 6.88 -3.77
CA ASP A 194 8.78 6.88 -4.50
C ASP A 194 9.59 8.14 -4.15
N GLY A 195 10.88 7.95 -3.89
CA GLY A 195 11.79 8.98 -3.43
C GLY A 195 11.90 9.13 -1.90
N ASN A 196 12.80 10.03 -1.50
CA ASN A 196 13.06 10.37 -0.10
C ASN A 196 12.22 11.57 0.39
N GLU A 197 11.08 11.27 0.99
CA GLU A 197 10.07 12.24 1.44
C GLU A 197 10.06 12.44 2.96
N VAL A 198 11.09 11.94 3.66
CA VAL A 198 11.12 11.93 5.13
C VAL A 198 10.99 13.32 5.74
N SER A 199 11.65 14.32 5.14
CA SER A 199 11.62 15.69 5.66
C SER A 199 10.23 16.31 5.61
N ASP A 200 9.53 16.13 4.49
CA ASP A 200 8.23 16.78 4.27
C ASP A 200 7.12 16.09 5.07
N ILE A 201 7.11 14.76 5.08
CA ILE A 201 6.20 13.98 5.92
C ILE A 201 6.41 14.29 7.41
N GLN A 202 7.65 14.39 7.86
CA GLN A 202 7.95 14.75 9.25
C GLN A 202 7.38 16.14 9.59
N GLY A 203 7.43 17.09 8.66
CA GLY A 203 6.78 18.40 8.81
C GLY A 203 5.26 18.29 9.01
N PHE A 204 4.58 17.44 8.25
CA PHE A 204 3.13 17.22 8.40
C PHE A 204 2.77 16.52 9.73
N ILE A 205 3.61 15.59 10.18
CA ILE A 205 3.48 14.94 11.49
C ILE A 205 3.61 15.98 12.62
N GLU A 206 4.62 16.84 12.56
CA GLU A 206 4.86 17.88 13.57
C GLU A 206 3.75 18.94 13.62
N ASN A 207 3.12 19.22 12.47
CA ASN A 207 1.94 20.06 12.39
C ASN A 207 0.67 19.39 12.96
N GLY A 208 0.72 18.10 13.27
CA GLY A 208 -0.40 17.33 13.79
C GLY A 208 -1.45 16.96 12.74
N TRP A 209 -1.10 17.05 11.45
CA TRP A 209 -2.00 16.70 10.35
C TRP A 209 -2.04 15.20 10.09
N ILE A 210 -0.97 14.48 10.43
CA ILE A 210 -0.94 13.02 10.40
C ILE A 210 -0.93 12.48 11.83
N THR A 211 -1.89 11.63 12.17
CA THR A 211 -1.98 11.07 13.53
C THR A 211 -2.14 9.54 13.54
N PRO A 212 -1.40 8.82 14.41
CA PRO A 212 -1.58 7.38 14.59
C PRO A 212 -2.71 7.11 15.59
N TYR A 213 -3.58 6.14 15.30
CA TYR A 213 -4.59 5.63 16.25
C TYR A 213 -5.32 6.74 17.04
N PRO A 214 -6.04 7.64 16.34
CA PRO A 214 -6.66 8.81 16.97
C PRO A 214 -7.56 8.41 18.14
N GLY A 215 -7.30 9.00 19.31
CA GLY A 215 -8.03 8.71 20.54
C GLY A 215 -7.58 7.45 21.31
N HIS A 216 -6.68 6.64 20.74
CA HIS A 216 -6.22 5.38 21.36
C HIS A 216 -4.72 5.35 21.65
N GLY A 217 -3.94 6.21 20.98
CA GLY A 217 -2.50 6.31 21.16
C GLY A 217 -1.73 5.31 20.30
N GLY A 218 -0.57 5.75 19.82
CA GLY A 218 0.33 5.01 18.95
C GLY A 218 1.50 5.90 18.53
N THR A 219 2.40 5.31 17.74
CA THR A 219 3.50 6.03 17.12
C THR A 219 3.42 5.89 15.60
N LEU A 220 3.97 6.86 14.88
CA LEU A 220 4.19 6.74 13.45
C LEU A 220 5.60 6.19 13.24
N GLN A 221 5.72 5.22 12.33
CA GLN A 221 7.00 4.74 11.81
C GLN A 221 7.15 5.28 10.39
N LEU A 222 8.10 6.19 10.23
CA LEU A 222 8.51 6.79 8.98
C LEU A 222 9.92 6.28 8.65
N ASP A 223 10.05 5.59 7.53
CA ASP A 223 11.28 4.91 7.11
C ASP A 223 11.59 5.22 5.65
N TYR A 224 12.86 5.42 5.33
CA TYR A 224 13.32 5.56 3.95
C TYR A 224 14.31 4.45 3.65
N ASP A 225 14.00 3.68 2.62
CA ASP A 225 14.83 2.61 2.08
C ASP A 225 15.63 3.19 0.91
N ASP A 226 16.96 3.32 1.11
CA ASP A 226 17.86 3.87 0.11
C ASP A 226 18.19 2.93 -1.04
N VAL A 227 17.94 1.63 -0.86
CA VAL A 227 18.12 0.61 -1.90
C VAL A 227 16.94 0.66 -2.87
N ASN A 228 15.73 0.74 -2.35
CA ASN A 228 14.52 0.79 -3.14
C ASN A 228 14.12 2.22 -3.55
N ASP A 229 14.79 3.24 -3.01
CA ASP A 229 14.44 4.67 -3.16
C ASP A 229 12.97 4.94 -2.81
N THR A 230 12.51 4.42 -1.66
CA THR A 230 11.11 4.57 -1.24
C THR A 230 11.00 5.02 0.20
N THR A 231 10.03 5.88 0.46
CA THR A 231 9.62 6.30 1.81
C THR A 231 8.34 5.59 2.20
N THR A 232 8.33 4.93 3.36
CA THR A 232 7.17 4.24 3.92
C THR A 232 6.72 4.88 5.22
N LEU A 233 5.41 5.11 5.35
CA LEU A 233 4.76 5.58 6.57
C LEU A 233 3.66 4.63 7.02
N LYS A 234 3.72 4.20 8.29
CA LYS A 234 2.70 3.38 8.95
C LYS A 234 2.54 3.75 10.42
N ALA A 235 1.47 3.26 11.07
CA ALA A 235 1.25 3.45 12.50
C ALA A 235 1.48 2.16 13.30
N LEU A 236 1.94 2.32 14.54
CA LEU A 236 2.10 1.25 15.52
C LEU A 236 1.25 1.56 16.75
N SER A 237 0.39 0.63 17.15
CA SER A 237 -0.44 0.78 18.35
C SER A 237 0.40 0.55 19.61
N HIS A 238 0.16 1.35 20.66
CA HIS A 238 0.75 1.10 21.99
C HIS A 238 0.27 -0.20 22.65
N LEU A 239 -0.82 -0.78 22.15
CA LEU A 239 -1.29 -2.09 22.60
C LEU A 239 -0.50 -3.23 21.98
N GLU A 240 0.42 -2.96 21.04
CA GLU A 240 1.32 -3.95 20.41
C GLU A 240 0.58 -5.25 20.04
N PRO A 241 -0.48 -5.16 19.22
CA PRO A 241 -1.32 -6.31 18.89
C PRO A 241 -0.51 -7.37 18.15
N TYR A 242 -0.74 -8.63 18.52
CA TYR A 242 -0.34 -9.78 17.71
C TYR A 242 -1.58 -10.66 17.42
N PRO A 243 -1.82 -11.04 16.15
CA PRO A 243 -1.15 -10.56 14.94
C PRO A 243 -1.19 -9.03 14.81
N ALA A 244 -0.17 -8.47 14.17
CA ALA A 244 -0.07 -7.03 13.93
C ALA A 244 -1.32 -6.52 13.19
N ASP A 245 -1.68 -5.27 13.43
CA ASP A 245 -2.81 -4.64 12.73
C ASP A 245 -2.56 -4.60 11.22
N ALA A 246 -3.60 -4.93 10.44
CA ALA A 246 -3.56 -5.25 9.02
C ALA A 246 -2.52 -6.31 8.62
N GLY A 247 -2.05 -7.12 9.57
CA GLY A 247 -1.02 -8.12 9.36
C GLY A 247 -1.53 -9.42 8.73
N LEU A 248 -0.63 -10.40 8.68
CA LEU A 248 -0.91 -11.76 8.23
C LEU A 248 -0.72 -12.76 9.37
N ALA A 249 -1.51 -13.84 9.35
CA ALA A 249 -1.33 -14.96 10.26
C ALA A 249 -1.64 -16.30 9.56
N GLU A 250 -0.85 -17.33 9.87
CA GLU A 250 -1.11 -18.68 9.39
C GLU A 250 -2.43 -19.23 9.96
N PRO A 251 -3.21 -19.99 9.16
CA PRO A 251 -4.46 -20.57 9.62
C PRO A 251 -4.25 -21.66 10.67
N GLY A 252 -5.25 -21.86 11.53
CA GLY A 252 -5.22 -22.87 12.59
C GLY A 252 -5.21 -22.26 13.99
N THR A 253 -4.31 -22.75 14.85
CA THR A 253 -4.23 -22.29 16.24
C THR A 253 -3.33 -21.07 16.33
N ILE A 254 -3.85 -19.98 16.88
CA ILE A 254 -3.20 -18.68 16.98
C ILE A 254 -3.37 -18.18 18.40
N GLU A 255 -2.39 -17.47 18.92
CA GLU A 255 -2.54 -16.65 20.11
C GLU A 255 -2.74 -15.19 19.70
N LEU A 256 -3.87 -14.60 20.08
CA LEU A 256 -3.99 -13.14 20.12
C LEU A 256 -3.23 -12.64 21.34
N SER A 257 -2.38 -11.62 21.23
CA SER A 257 -1.72 -10.99 22.38
C SER A 257 -1.63 -9.48 22.28
N TRP A 258 -1.50 -8.81 23.42
CA TRP A 258 -1.45 -7.36 23.53
C TRP A 258 -0.72 -6.91 24.79
N THR A 259 -0.21 -5.69 24.74
CA THR A 259 0.36 -4.95 25.87
C THR A 259 -0.73 -4.11 26.54
N LEU A 260 -0.82 -4.21 27.87
CA LEU A 260 -1.77 -3.41 28.65
C LEU A 260 -1.18 -2.03 28.98
N PRO A 261 -2.00 -0.97 29.00
CA PRO A 261 -1.54 0.31 29.52
C PRO A 261 -1.25 0.22 31.02
N ASP A 262 -0.45 1.16 31.52
CA ASP A 262 -0.23 1.31 32.96
C ASP A 262 -1.55 1.60 33.69
N PRO A 263 -1.81 0.96 34.85
CA PRO A 263 -3.01 1.26 35.63
C PRO A 263 -2.94 2.69 36.18
N CYS A 264 -4.07 3.40 36.21
CA CYS A 264 -4.14 4.74 36.81
C CYS A 264 -3.78 4.74 38.30
N VAL A 265 -3.96 3.60 38.98
CA VAL A 265 -3.54 3.38 40.36
C VAL A 265 -2.41 2.35 40.39
N PRO A 266 -1.19 2.71 40.84
CA PRO A 266 -0.07 1.79 40.90
C PRO A 266 -0.40 0.47 41.63
N GLY A 267 -0.12 -0.65 40.97
CA GLY A 267 -0.35 -2.00 41.51
C GLY A 267 -1.76 -2.56 41.34
N GLN A 268 -2.69 -1.85 40.69
CA GLN A 268 -3.96 -2.43 40.25
C GLN A 268 -3.79 -3.19 38.92
N SER A 269 -4.63 -4.19 38.68
CA SER A 269 -4.75 -4.82 37.37
C SER A 269 -5.55 -3.92 36.41
N VAL A 270 -5.33 -4.09 35.11
CA VAL A 270 -6.16 -3.50 34.04
C VAL A 270 -6.93 -4.64 33.37
N PRO A 271 -8.16 -4.97 33.84
CA PRO A 271 -8.99 -5.95 33.15
C PRO A 271 -9.33 -5.51 31.73
N VAL A 272 -9.70 -6.47 30.89
CA VAL A 272 -10.12 -6.23 29.50
C VAL A 272 -11.40 -6.98 29.13
N ASP A 273 -12.17 -6.37 28.23
CA ASP A 273 -13.08 -7.06 27.32
C ASP A 273 -12.35 -7.23 25.98
N VAL A 274 -12.40 -8.43 25.38
CA VAL A 274 -11.81 -8.68 24.06
C VAL A 274 -12.86 -9.26 23.13
N TYR A 275 -12.92 -8.71 21.92
CA TYR A 275 -13.88 -9.04 20.88
C TYR A 275 -13.15 -9.60 19.67
N PHE A 276 -13.70 -10.63 19.02
CA PHE A 276 -13.09 -11.27 17.86
C PHE A 276 -14.15 -11.78 16.89
N THR A 277 -14.12 -11.31 15.65
CA THR A 277 -15.10 -11.64 14.62
C THR A 277 -14.48 -11.54 13.22
N ASP A 278 -15.15 -12.10 12.22
CA ASP A 278 -14.87 -11.93 10.79
C ASP A 278 -15.79 -10.87 10.14
N ASN A 279 -16.67 -10.26 10.92
CA ASN A 279 -17.63 -9.27 10.47
C ASN A 279 -17.31 -7.88 11.06
N LEU A 280 -16.64 -7.04 10.29
CA LEU A 280 -16.28 -5.68 10.69
C LEU A 280 -17.50 -4.85 11.10
N GLN A 281 -18.63 -5.02 10.42
CA GLN A 281 -19.83 -4.22 10.68
C GLN A 281 -20.48 -4.56 12.02
N GLU A 282 -20.50 -5.85 12.37
CA GLU A 282 -20.96 -6.29 13.70
C GLU A 282 -20.10 -5.73 14.82
N LEU A 283 -18.77 -5.71 14.63
CA LEU A 283 -17.84 -5.14 15.60
C LEU A 283 -18.01 -3.62 15.74
N LYS A 284 -17.94 -2.88 14.62
CA LYS A 284 -18.07 -1.41 14.59
C LYS A 284 -19.39 -0.91 15.19
N ASN A 285 -20.50 -1.58 14.87
CA ASN A 285 -21.82 -1.19 15.36
C ASN A 285 -22.20 -1.88 16.68
N PHE A 286 -21.30 -2.71 17.23
CA PHE A 286 -21.53 -3.47 18.44
C PHE A 286 -22.85 -4.26 18.42
N ILE A 287 -23.15 -4.90 17.28
CA ILE A 287 -24.39 -5.66 17.05
C ILE A 287 -24.25 -7.02 17.73
N ASN A 288 -25.03 -7.26 18.80
CA ASN A 288 -24.97 -8.50 19.58
C ASN A 288 -23.55 -8.86 20.09
N PRO A 289 -22.90 -7.98 20.86
CA PRO A 289 -21.49 -8.12 21.24
C PRO A 289 -21.18 -9.40 22.02
N THR A 290 -22.19 -9.99 22.67
CA THR A 290 -22.03 -11.25 23.39
C THR A 290 -21.73 -12.45 22.48
N SER A 291 -22.00 -12.39 21.17
CA SER A 291 -21.67 -13.49 20.26
C SER A 291 -20.18 -13.55 19.91
N PHE A 292 -19.48 -12.41 19.95
CA PHE A 292 -18.09 -12.28 19.53
C PHE A 292 -17.14 -11.82 20.65
N ARG A 293 -17.64 -11.57 21.86
CA ARG A 293 -16.79 -11.29 23.03
C ARG A 293 -16.16 -12.57 23.58
N ILE A 294 -14.84 -12.66 23.49
CA ILE A 294 -14.03 -13.84 23.87
C ILE A 294 -13.43 -13.73 25.28
N LEU A 295 -13.28 -12.51 25.81
CA LEU A 295 -12.92 -12.24 27.20
C LEU A 295 -13.87 -11.17 27.75
N SER A 296 -14.26 -11.30 29.01
CA SER A 296 -15.10 -10.31 29.68
C SER A 296 -14.57 -9.96 31.07
N ASN A 297 -14.11 -8.73 31.21
CA ASN A 297 -13.56 -8.10 32.41
C ASN A 297 -12.51 -8.99 33.08
N GLN A 298 -11.55 -9.47 32.29
CA GLN A 298 -10.48 -10.38 32.75
C GLN A 298 -9.11 -9.70 32.67
N ASN A 299 -8.27 -9.92 33.68
CA ASN A 299 -6.87 -9.50 33.62
C ASN A 299 -6.07 -10.52 32.78
N ALA A 300 -5.96 -10.26 31.48
CA ALA A 300 -5.27 -11.12 30.52
C ALA A 300 -4.54 -10.26 29.48
N THR A 301 -3.46 -10.80 28.93
CA THR A 301 -2.66 -10.19 27.85
C THR A 301 -2.61 -11.08 26.61
N SER A 302 -3.29 -12.23 26.63
CA SER A 302 -3.38 -13.11 25.47
C SER A 302 -4.64 -14.01 25.50
N LYS A 303 -4.99 -14.55 24.33
CA LYS A 303 -6.07 -15.51 24.15
C LYS A 303 -5.86 -16.37 22.91
N THR A 304 -5.82 -17.69 23.09
CA THR A 304 -5.77 -18.63 21.96
C THR A 304 -7.10 -18.71 21.21
N MET A 305 -7.04 -18.67 19.88
CA MET A 305 -8.16 -18.76 18.94
C MET A 305 -7.92 -19.85 17.88
N GLN A 306 -8.99 -20.21 17.18
CA GLN A 306 -8.94 -21.04 15.97
C GLN A 306 -9.41 -20.19 14.80
N ILE A 307 -8.59 -20.10 13.75
CA ILE A 307 -8.89 -19.33 12.55
C ILE A 307 -8.86 -20.21 11.30
N GLN A 308 -9.60 -19.80 10.28
CA GLN A 308 -9.73 -20.51 9.01
C GLN A 308 -8.86 -19.83 7.95
N ALA A 309 -8.35 -20.61 7.00
CA ALA A 309 -7.58 -20.07 5.88
C ALA A 309 -8.44 -19.14 4.99
N ASN A 310 -7.76 -18.20 4.34
CA ASN A 310 -8.30 -17.23 3.39
C ASN A 310 -9.45 -16.40 3.94
N LYS A 311 -9.23 -15.81 5.12
CA LYS A 311 -10.29 -15.11 5.84
C LYS A 311 -9.78 -13.89 6.59
N GLN A 312 -10.48 -12.78 6.43
CA GLN A 312 -10.22 -11.56 7.19
C GLN A 312 -10.83 -11.67 8.58
N TYR A 313 -10.06 -11.30 9.59
CA TYR A 313 -10.51 -11.21 10.98
C TYR A 313 -10.32 -9.80 11.54
N TYR A 314 -11.15 -9.47 12.51
CA TYR A 314 -11.19 -8.19 13.22
C TYR A 314 -11.33 -8.44 14.71
N TRP A 315 -10.64 -7.63 15.51
CA TRP A 315 -10.67 -7.74 16.95
C TRP A 315 -10.42 -6.41 17.64
N ALA A 316 -10.89 -6.27 18.87
CA ALA A 316 -10.78 -5.05 19.65
C ALA A 316 -10.58 -5.36 21.13
N ILE A 317 -9.96 -4.41 21.83
CA ILE A 317 -9.57 -4.54 23.24
C ILE A 317 -10.06 -3.33 24.02
N ASP A 318 -11.06 -3.52 24.85
CA ASP A 318 -11.53 -2.49 25.77
C ASP A 318 -10.84 -2.67 27.11
N THR A 319 -10.32 -1.58 27.69
CA THR A 319 -9.55 -1.62 28.94
C THR A 319 -10.30 -0.97 30.11
N TYR A 320 -10.13 -1.52 31.30
CA TYR A 320 -10.68 -0.98 32.55
C TYR A 320 -9.54 -0.43 33.42
N GLN A 321 -9.34 0.88 33.40
CA GLN A 321 -8.17 1.54 34.01
C GLN A 321 -8.45 2.06 35.44
N GLY A 322 -9.70 1.91 35.91
CA GLY A 322 -10.16 2.37 37.21
C GLY A 322 -10.69 3.81 37.18
N THR A 323 -11.22 4.26 36.04
CA THR A 323 -11.73 5.63 35.85
C THR A 323 -13.26 5.65 35.70
N ASP A 324 -13.86 6.83 35.85
CA ASP A 324 -15.31 7.02 35.60
C ASP A 324 -15.69 6.81 34.12
N ASN A 325 -14.71 6.78 33.22
CA ASN A 325 -14.90 6.57 31.79
C ASN A 325 -14.71 5.10 31.37
N ASP A 326 -14.54 4.19 32.32
CA ASP A 326 -14.36 2.77 32.02
C ASP A 326 -15.65 2.14 31.42
N PRO A 327 -15.54 1.22 30.45
CA PRO A 327 -14.29 0.84 29.78
C PRO A 327 -13.81 1.93 28.81
N VAL A 328 -12.50 2.10 28.73
CA VAL A 328 -11.86 2.84 27.64
C VAL A 328 -11.87 1.96 26.40
N TRP A 329 -12.59 2.39 25.36
CA TRP A 329 -12.72 1.64 24.11
C TRP A 329 -11.41 1.64 23.34
N GLY A 330 -10.99 0.47 22.88
CA GLY A 330 -9.78 0.30 22.08
C GLY A 330 -10.01 0.48 20.58
N PRO A 331 -8.92 0.52 19.79
CA PRO A 331 -9.00 0.48 18.35
C PRO A 331 -9.45 -0.91 17.86
N ILE A 332 -9.92 -0.97 16.62
CA ILE A 332 -10.16 -2.23 15.92
C ILE A 332 -8.88 -2.60 15.18
N PHE A 333 -8.34 -3.77 15.50
CA PHE A 333 -7.26 -4.40 14.78
C PHE A 333 -7.81 -5.39 13.77
N SER A 334 -7.05 -5.63 12.70
CA SER A 334 -7.39 -6.60 11.67
C SER A 334 -6.19 -7.44 11.27
N PHE A 335 -6.44 -8.63 10.72
CA PHE A 335 -5.41 -9.42 10.05
C PHE A 335 -6.06 -10.40 9.07
N PHE A 336 -5.32 -10.74 8.01
CA PHE A 336 -5.75 -11.78 7.07
C PHE A 336 -5.13 -13.12 7.46
N SER A 337 -5.98 -14.13 7.57
CA SER A 337 -5.57 -15.52 7.79
C SER A 337 -5.23 -16.16 6.46
N GLY A 338 -3.97 -16.44 6.21
CA GLY A 338 -3.47 -16.98 4.96
C GLY A 338 -2.05 -17.50 5.11
N LYS A 339 -1.54 -18.11 4.05
CA LYS A 339 -0.14 -18.54 4.02
C LYS A 339 0.80 -17.35 3.98
N LEU A 340 1.85 -17.42 4.78
CA LEU A 340 2.95 -16.49 4.84
C LEU A 340 3.98 -16.82 3.76
N PRO A 341 4.72 -15.82 3.26
CA PRO A 341 5.91 -16.08 2.46
C PRO A 341 7.03 -16.69 3.31
N PRO A 342 7.92 -17.51 2.71
CA PRO A 342 9.14 -17.93 3.36
C PRO A 342 9.93 -16.74 3.88
N GLN A 343 10.48 -16.84 5.09
CA GLN A 343 11.43 -15.85 5.60
C GLN A 343 12.81 -16.20 5.04
N VAL A 344 13.32 -15.32 4.18
CA VAL A 344 14.61 -15.49 3.50
C VAL A 344 15.63 -14.57 4.13
N ASN A 345 16.84 -15.09 4.36
CA ASN A 345 18.01 -14.31 4.74
C ASN A 345 19.19 -14.76 3.88
N ALA A 346 19.63 -13.89 2.97
CA ALA A 346 20.72 -14.10 2.03
C ALA A 346 22.11 -14.01 2.69
N GLY A 347 22.19 -13.45 3.90
CA GLY A 347 23.40 -13.21 4.68
C GLY A 347 23.83 -11.75 4.67
N ASP A 348 24.80 -11.41 5.52
CA ASP A 348 25.38 -10.06 5.58
C ASP A 348 26.17 -9.72 4.31
N ASP A 349 26.15 -8.46 3.90
CA ASP A 349 26.97 -7.94 2.78
C ASP A 349 28.46 -8.26 2.94
N ILE A 350 29.13 -8.50 1.80
CA ILE A 350 30.50 -9.00 1.77
C ILE A 350 31.43 -8.01 1.06
N ALA A 351 32.53 -7.65 1.72
CA ALA A 351 33.67 -7.00 1.09
C ALA A 351 34.79 -8.03 0.83
N THR A 352 35.25 -8.15 -0.41
CA THR A 352 36.31 -9.09 -0.82
C THR A 352 37.28 -8.45 -1.81
N TRP A 353 38.29 -9.17 -2.27
CA TRP A 353 39.23 -8.70 -3.29
C TRP A 353 39.67 -9.83 -4.23
N LEU A 354 40.10 -9.46 -5.44
CA LEU A 354 40.64 -10.43 -6.40
C LEU A 354 42.02 -10.93 -5.95
N ASP A 355 42.21 -12.25 -5.97
CA ASP A 355 43.51 -12.92 -5.85
C ASP A 355 43.78 -13.75 -7.11
N ASN A 356 44.78 -13.36 -7.90
CA ASN A 356 45.05 -13.92 -9.22
C ASN A 356 43.82 -13.84 -10.16
N ASP A 357 43.26 -12.63 -10.29
CA ASP A 357 42.14 -12.27 -11.19
C ASP A 357 40.77 -12.89 -10.85
N ALA A 358 40.64 -13.59 -9.71
CA ALA A 358 39.36 -14.10 -9.24
C ALA A 358 39.20 -13.98 -7.72
N ALA A 359 37.96 -13.96 -7.25
CA ALA A 359 37.60 -14.14 -5.84
C ALA A 359 36.57 -15.28 -5.73
N GLU A 360 36.78 -16.21 -4.80
CA GLU A 360 35.78 -17.20 -4.42
C GLU A 360 35.13 -16.76 -3.10
N VAL A 361 33.83 -16.53 -3.14
CA VAL A 361 33.04 -16.09 -1.98
C VAL A 361 32.07 -17.20 -1.62
N SER A 362 32.20 -17.73 -0.40
CA SER A 362 31.20 -18.64 0.14
C SER A 362 30.08 -17.83 0.78
N VAL A 363 28.84 -18.07 0.34
CA VAL A 363 27.64 -17.48 0.93
C VAL A 363 26.94 -18.51 1.79
N SER A 364 26.32 -18.05 2.87
CA SER A 364 25.60 -18.89 3.81
C SER A 364 24.26 -18.27 4.17
N ALA A 365 23.21 -18.73 3.50
CA ALA A 365 21.86 -18.24 3.68
C ALA A 365 20.99 -19.17 4.53
N SER A 366 19.86 -18.64 5.00
CA SER A 366 18.82 -19.39 5.67
C SER A 366 17.45 -19.08 5.10
N VAL A 367 16.59 -20.10 5.07
CA VAL A 367 15.18 -19.96 4.73
C VAL A 367 14.36 -20.65 5.83
N GLU A 368 13.41 -19.93 6.41
CA GLU A 368 12.49 -20.43 7.42
C GLU A 368 11.04 -20.37 6.90
N ASP A 369 10.36 -21.51 6.90
CA ASP A 369 8.94 -21.61 6.57
C ASP A 369 8.34 -22.82 7.30
N SER A 370 7.03 -22.78 7.54
CA SER A 370 6.26 -23.90 8.07
C SER A 370 5.94 -24.97 7.01
N ASP A 371 5.93 -24.58 5.74
CA ASP A 371 5.71 -25.41 4.56
C ASP A 371 7.03 -25.82 3.87
N PRO A 372 7.03 -26.94 3.11
CA PRO A 372 8.16 -27.31 2.28
C PRO A 372 8.49 -26.21 1.27
N THR A 373 9.74 -25.76 1.27
CA THR A 373 10.20 -24.61 0.48
C THR A 373 11.34 -25.00 -0.47
N THR A 374 11.34 -24.41 -1.67
CA THR A 374 12.45 -24.48 -2.63
C THR A 374 13.13 -23.12 -2.71
N SER A 375 14.43 -23.08 -3.03
CA SER A 375 15.19 -21.82 -3.08
C SER A 375 16.10 -21.74 -4.31
N VAL A 376 16.33 -20.52 -4.80
CA VAL A 376 17.25 -20.26 -5.92
C VAL A 376 17.99 -18.93 -5.74
N TRP A 377 19.29 -18.95 -5.99
CA TRP A 377 20.14 -17.76 -6.12
C TRP A 377 20.13 -17.24 -7.54
N ILE A 378 19.95 -15.93 -7.70
CA ILE A 378 19.94 -15.21 -8.97
C ILE A 378 20.97 -14.08 -8.90
N LEU A 379 21.75 -13.92 -9.97
CA LEU A 379 22.59 -12.75 -10.16
C LEU A 379 21.73 -11.62 -10.73
N VAL A 380 21.53 -10.56 -9.94
CA VAL A 380 20.70 -9.40 -10.30
C VAL A 380 21.52 -8.40 -11.10
N SER A 381 22.72 -8.08 -10.64
CA SER A 381 23.64 -7.17 -11.31
C SER A 381 25.10 -7.55 -11.06
N GLU A 382 25.95 -7.16 -12.00
CA GLU A 382 27.41 -7.33 -11.92
C GLU A 382 28.14 -6.19 -12.63
N PRO A 383 29.44 -5.96 -12.35
CA PRO A 383 30.22 -4.95 -13.03
C PRO A 383 30.40 -5.27 -14.52
N ASN A 384 30.18 -4.29 -15.37
CA ASN A 384 30.39 -4.42 -16.81
C ASN A 384 31.90 -4.35 -17.15
N ASP A 385 32.60 -5.47 -17.13
CA ASP A 385 33.96 -5.61 -17.63
C ASP A 385 34.03 -6.58 -18.83
N PRO A 386 34.27 -6.10 -20.06
CA PRO A 386 34.31 -6.96 -21.24
C PRO A 386 35.51 -7.93 -21.29
N ASN A 387 36.45 -7.82 -20.34
CA ASN A 387 37.62 -8.69 -20.25
C ASN A 387 37.53 -9.75 -19.14
N ALA A 388 36.49 -9.68 -18.29
CA ALA A 388 36.24 -10.64 -17.23
C ALA A 388 35.09 -11.57 -17.62
N PRO A 389 35.09 -12.85 -17.18
CA PRO A 389 33.89 -13.67 -17.24
C PRO A 389 32.84 -13.17 -16.25
N ASP A 390 31.57 -13.38 -16.61
CA ASP A 390 30.41 -13.17 -15.73
C ASP A 390 30.59 -13.92 -14.39
N ALA A 391 29.99 -13.40 -13.32
CA ALA A 391 29.95 -14.08 -12.03
C ALA A 391 29.25 -15.44 -12.14
N VAL A 392 29.84 -16.45 -11.47
CA VAL A 392 29.36 -17.83 -11.54
C VAL A 392 28.94 -18.33 -10.17
N ILE A 393 27.66 -18.68 -10.03
CA ILE A 393 27.12 -19.35 -8.84
C ILE A 393 27.28 -20.86 -9.03
N ALA A 394 28.03 -21.53 -8.15
CA ALA A 394 28.40 -22.94 -8.31
C ALA A 394 27.19 -23.89 -8.29
N ASP A 395 26.30 -23.70 -7.32
CA ASP A 395 24.99 -24.35 -7.25
C ASP A 395 23.94 -23.29 -6.86
N PRO A 396 23.15 -22.79 -7.82
CA PRO A 396 22.13 -21.79 -7.54
C PRO A 396 21.01 -22.30 -6.62
N THR A 397 20.80 -23.60 -6.49
CA THR A 397 19.69 -24.15 -5.68
C THR A 397 20.08 -24.50 -4.25
N ALA A 398 21.38 -24.45 -3.94
CA ALA A 398 21.88 -24.68 -2.59
C ALA A 398 21.90 -23.36 -1.80
N LEU A 399 21.27 -23.36 -0.61
CA LEU A 399 21.31 -22.21 0.32
C LEU A 399 22.75 -21.76 0.64
N ASN A 400 23.65 -22.74 0.81
CA ASN A 400 25.07 -22.50 1.00
C ASN A 400 25.80 -22.88 -0.29
N THR A 401 26.37 -21.89 -0.96
CA THR A 401 27.03 -22.06 -2.26
C THR A 401 28.28 -21.19 -2.33
N THR A 402 29.04 -21.33 -3.42
CA THR A 402 30.22 -20.51 -3.69
C THR A 402 30.01 -19.73 -4.97
N ILE A 403 30.40 -18.46 -4.95
CA ILE A 403 30.33 -17.54 -6.09
C ILE A 403 31.76 -17.23 -6.52
N THR A 404 32.03 -17.39 -7.80
CA THR A 404 33.29 -16.97 -8.42
C THR A 404 33.08 -15.62 -9.08
N LEU A 405 33.89 -14.63 -8.69
CA LEU A 405 33.85 -13.24 -9.14
C LEU A 405 35.17 -12.93 -9.86
N SER A 406 35.15 -12.15 -10.94
CA SER A 406 36.35 -11.89 -11.74
C SER A 406 36.53 -10.43 -12.21
N ALA A 407 35.56 -9.56 -11.92
CA ALA A 407 35.66 -8.12 -12.13
C ALA A 407 35.63 -7.35 -10.79
N LEU A 408 36.24 -6.17 -10.78
CA LEU A 408 36.14 -5.22 -9.67
C LEU A 408 34.81 -4.49 -9.71
N GLY A 409 34.24 -4.21 -8.54
CA GLY A 409 32.98 -3.48 -8.41
C GLY A 409 31.96 -4.26 -7.59
N GLU A 410 30.71 -3.81 -7.72
CA GLU A 410 29.58 -4.32 -6.97
C GLU A 410 28.85 -5.41 -7.74
N TYR A 411 28.49 -6.48 -7.02
CA TYR A 411 27.61 -7.54 -7.48
C TYR A 411 26.42 -7.61 -6.53
N ILE A 412 25.21 -7.68 -7.09
CA ILE A 412 23.99 -7.89 -6.32
C ILE A 412 23.45 -9.28 -6.64
N LEU A 413 23.31 -10.11 -5.61
CA LEU A 413 22.66 -11.41 -5.69
C LEU A 413 21.35 -11.39 -4.92
N GLN A 414 20.38 -12.15 -5.40
CA GLN A 414 19.09 -12.35 -4.75
C GLN A 414 18.89 -13.83 -4.45
N LEU A 415 18.50 -14.14 -3.23
CA LEU A 415 17.97 -15.44 -2.87
C LEU A 415 16.45 -15.37 -2.90
N GLU A 416 15.83 -16.22 -3.71
CA GLU A 416 14.39 -16.42 -3.71
C GLU A 416 14.05 -17.74 -3.04
N ALA A 417 12.95 -17.77 -2.32
CA ALA A 417 12.38 -18.98 -1.76
C ALA A 417 10.87 -19.06 -2.02
N ASP A 418 10.40 -20.23 -2.45
CA ASP A 418 9.01 -20.49 -2.84
C ASP A 418 8.45 -21.70 -2.08
N ASN A 419 7.35 -21.49 -1.33
CA ASN A 419 6.62 -22.53 -0.61
C ASN A 419 5.43 -23.12 -1.40
N GLY A 420 5.32 -22.78 -2.68
CA GLY A 420 4.28 -23.21 -3.61
C GLY A 420 3.07 -22.28 -3.69
N ASP A 421 2.96 -21.29 -2.80
CA ASP A 421 1.86 -20.31 -2.76
C ASP A 421 2.35 -18.86 -2.65
N LYS A 422 3.46 -18.63 -1.94
CA LYS A 422 4.07 -17.33 -1.72
C LYS A 422 5.59 -17.42 -1.92
N MET A 423 6.17 -16.31 -2.39
CA MET A 423 7.61 -16.15 -2.50
C MET A 423 8.14 -15.21 -1.42
N GLY A 424 9.27 -15.58 -0.84
CA GLY A 424 10.13 -14.72 -0.04
C GLY A 424 11.40 -14.42 -0.81
N LEU A 425 11.98 -13.25 -0.56
CA LEU A 425 13.21 -12.82 -1.22
C LEU A 425 14.09 -12.04 -0.24
N ASP A 426 15.39 -12.10 -0.46
CA ASP A 426 16.38 -11.25 0.21
C ASP A 426 17.60 -11.06 -0.70
N THR A 427 18.32 -9.96 -0.52
CA THR A 427 19.48 -9.58 -1.36
C THR A 427 20.78 -9.57 -0.58
N LEU A 428 21.87 -9.88 -1.28
CA LEU A 428 23.24 -9.84 -0.78
C LEU A 428 24.09 -8.99 -1.73
N THR A 429 24.76 -7.98 -1.19
CA THR A 429 25.72 -7.17 -1.94
C THR A 429 27.15 -7.67 -1.71
N ILE A 430 27.90 -7.87 -2.80
CA ILE A 430 29.33 -8.19 -2.74
C ILE A 430 30.14 -7.10 -3.43
N ASN A 431 30.95 -6.40 -2.63
CA ASN A 431 31.89 -5.39 -3.11
C ASN A 431 33.29 -6.00 -3.31
N VAL A 432 33.76 -6.04 -4.56
CA VAL A 432 35.05 -6.62 -4.95
C VAL A 432 36.09 -5.53 -5.20
N TYR A 433 37.14 -5.55 -4.39
CA TYR A 433 38.23 -4.59 -4.42
C TYR A 433 39.50 -5.15 -5.07
N ASN A 434 40.41 -4.25 -5.41
CA ASN A 434 41.68 -4.60 -6.05
C ASN A 434 42.66 -5.32 -5.11
N ASP A 435 42.55 -5.08 -3.80
CA ASP A 435 43.40 -5.67 -2.78
C ASP A 435 42.73 -5.64 -1.40
N GLN A 436 43.30 -6.43 -0.47
CA GLN A 436 42.82 -6.54 0.90
C GLN A 436 42.79 -5.21 1.66
N CYS A 437 43.71 -4.28 1.36
CA CYS A 437 43.76 -2.99 2.06
C CYS A 437 42.63 -2.05 1.63
N SER A 438 42.16 -2.15 0.39
CA SER A 438 40.97 -1.45 -0.09
C SER A 438 39.70 -2.04 0.50
N ALA A 439 39.57 -3.37 0.52
CA ALA A 439 38.43 -4.05 1.14
C ALA A 439 38.31 -3.77 2.64
N ALA A 440 39.42 -3.67 3.37
CA ALA A 440 39.38 -3.40 4.82
C ALA A 440 38.95 -1.96 5.20
N LYS A 441 38.73 -1.07 4.23
CA LYS A 441 38.32 0.32 4.46
C LYS A 441 36.83 0.56 4.18
N SER A 442 36.15 -0.41 3.58
CA SER A 442 34.72 -0.33 3.27
C SER A 442 33.87 -0.56 4.50
#